data_AF-A0A2E6SWW9-F1
#
_entry.id   AF-A0A2E6SWW9-F1
#
_cell.length_a   1.000
_cell.length_b   1.000
_cell.length_c   1.000
_cell.angle_alpha   90.00
_cell.angle_beta   90.00
_cell.angle_gamma   90.00
#
_symmetry.space_group_name_H-M   'P 1'
#
loop_
_entity.id
_entity.type
_entity.pdbx_description
1 polymer ?
#
loop_
_entity_poly.entity_id
_entity_poly.type
_entity_poly.pdbx_seq_one_letter_code
_entity_poly.pdbx_strand_id
1 'polypeptide(L)'
;MKFFGIKYILFLGLGITLLSCNRSDVSFNGDFVGSIESKSNVGDLSAEEYDETWLPVTQRKELLDDLLLKVKNKQLKVYSFMPGELTPMTNSEIDYVFYHVDTEYVEDEFGAIKPIPIEETYDQSGIVFLKFKESLFYDKGTGRFQKKVNYVCPMEKVYNEDGTTRGYRGLFWIELE
;
A
#
# COMPACT_ATOMS: atom_id res chain seq x y z
N MET A 1 -55.01 44.18 7.85
CA MET A 1 -53.55 44.10 8.06
C MET A 1 -53.25 42.75 8.69
N LYS A 2 -52.26 41.98 8.18
CA LYS A 2 -51.75 40.63 8.58
C LYS A 2 -52.42 39.94 9.79
N PHE A 3 -52.81 38.66 9.80
CA PHE A 3 -52.42 37.45 9.04
C PHE A 3 -53.68 36.60 8.73
N PHE A 4 -53.71 35.35 8.22
CA PHE A 4 -52.72 34.33 7.76
C PHE A 4 -53.40 33.54 6.59
N GLY A 5 -53.02 32.34 6.08
CA GLY A 5 -51.93 31.40 6.35
C GLY A 5 -52.34 29.93 6.16
N ILE A 6 -52.24 29.39 4.94
CA ILE A 6 -52.43 27.95 4.60
C ILE A 6 -51.13 27.43 3.98
N LYS A 7 -50.77 26.16 4.25
CA LYS A 7 -49.48 25.57 3.87
C LYS A 7 -49.57 24.05 3.65
N TYR A 8 -48.78 23.55 2.70
CA TYR A 8 -48.64 22.13 2.31
C TYR A 8 -49.91 21.51 1.66
N ILE A 9 -49.84 20.47 0.82
CA ILE A 9 -48.69 19.64 0.41
C ILE A 9 -48.52 19.74 -1.12
N LEU A 10 -47.27 19.83 -1.60
CA LEU A 10 -46.92 19.57 -2.99
C LEU A 10 -45.81 18.51 -2.98
N PHE A 11 -46.06 17.35 -3.60
CA PHE A 11 -45.20 16.18 -3.48
C PHE A 11 -43.85 16.43 -4.15
N LEU A 12 -42.76 16.34 -3.38
CA LEU A 12 -41.40 16.46 -3.90
C LEU A 12 -41.02 15.13 -4.57
N GLY A 13 -40.75 15.15 -5.88
CA GLY A 13 -40.32 13.96 -6.61
C GLY A 13 -38.94 13.50 -6.15
N LEU A 14 -38.85 12.28 -5.60
CA LEU A 14 -37.60 11.68 -5.15
C LEU A 14 -36.77 11.20 -6.37
N GLY A 15 -36.04 12.12 -6.99
CA GLY A 15 -35.13 11.81 -8.09
C GLY A 15 -33.92 11.02 -7.60
N ILE A 16 -33.99 9.69 -7.65
CA ILE A 16 -32.85 8.81 -7.38
C ILE A 16 -31.88 8.90 -8.56
N THR A 17 -30.95 9.85 -8.52
CA THR A 17 -29.84 9.92 -9.45
C THR A 17 -28.84 8.82 -9.12
N LEU A 18 -28.97 7.67 -9.79
CA LEU A 18 -27.94 6.64 -9.79
C LEU A 18 -26.69 7.20 -10.48
N LEU A 19 -25.75 7.70 -9.67
CA LEU A 19 -24.41 8.05 -10.12
C LEU A 19 -23.68 6.76 -10.49
N SER A 20 -23.80 6.37 -11.76
CA SER A 20 -23.02 5.28 -12.34
C SER A 20 -21.56 5.69 -12.36
N CYS A 21 -20.77 5.15 -11.42
CA CYS A 21 -19.31 5.27 -11.45
C CYS A 21 -18.81 4.57 -12.71
N ASN A 22 -18.50 5.37 -13.73
CA ASN A 22 -18.12 4.89 -15.06
C ASN A 22 -16.71 4.30 -15.03
N ARG A 23 -16.57 3.05 -14.53
CA ARG A 23 -15.31 2.33 -14.41
C ARG A 23 -14.77 2.05 -15.81
N SER A 24 -13.84 2.89 -16.27
CA SER A 24 -13.21 2.76 -17.58
C SER A 24 -12.25 1.58 -17.57
N ASP A 25 -12.67 0.43 -18.09
CA ASP A 25 -11.79 -0.72 -18.27
C ASP A 25 -10.60 -0.35 -19.16
N VAL A 26 -9.39 -0.49 -18.63
CA VAL A 26 -8.15 -0.15 -19.33
C VAL A 26 -7.88 -1.22 -20.39
N SER A 27 -8.28 -0.94 -21.63
CA SER A 27 -8.01 -1.80 -22.78
C SER A 27 -6.51 -1.79 -23.10
N PHE A 28 -5.86 -2.93 -22.87
CA PHE A 28 -4.46 -3.16 -23.24
C PHE A 28 -4.37 -3.56 -24.72
N ASN A 29 -3.73 -2.71 -25.53
CA ASN A 29 -3.52 -2.88 -26.96
C ASN A 29 -2.03 -3.16 -27.23
N GLY A 30 -1.71 -4.41 -27.55
CA GLY A 30 -0.37 -4.85 -27.92
C GLY A 30 -0.19 -6.35 -27.69
N ASP A 31 0.87 -6.93 -28.25
CA ASP A 31 1.26 -8.30 -27.94
C ASP A 31 1.85 -8.35 -26.52
N PHE A 32 1.55 -9.40 -25.75
CA PHE A 32 2.27 -9.66 -24.50
C PHE A 32 3.74 -10.00 -24.79
N VAL A 33 4.65 -9.26 -24.15
CA VAL A 33 6.10 -9.41 -24.31
C VAL A 33 6.69 -10.30 -23.21
N GLY A 34 6.21 -10.14 -21.99
CA GLY A 34 6.73 -10.85 -20.81
C GLY A 34 6.43 -10.13 -19.50
N SER A 35 6.82 -10.75 -18.40
CA SER A 35 6.77 -10.16 -17.07
C SER A 35 8.07 -9.40 -16.78
N ILE A 36 7.97 -8.23 -16.16
CA ILE A 36 9.11 -7.42 -15.70
C ILE A 36 8.94 -7.05 -14.23
N GLU A 37 10.04 -6.70 -13.58
CA GLU A 37 10.03 -6.05 -12.27
C GLU A 37 10.57 -4.63 -12.36
N SER A 38 10.01 -3.72 -11.56
CA SER A 38 10.52 -2.35 -11.39
C SER A 38 10.47 -1.93 -9.92
N LYS A 39 11.22 -0.88 -9.56
CA LYS A 39 11.20 -0.29 -8.22
C LYS A 39 11.15 1.23 -8.31
N SER A 40 10.08 1.83 -7.82
CA SER A 40 9.91 3.28 -7.77
C SER A 40 10.20 3.79 -6.36
N ASN A 41 10.97 4.88 -6.26
CA ASN A 41 11.11 5.60 -5.01
C ASN A 41 9.79 6.32 -4.74
N VAL A 42 9.15 6.07 -3.60
CA VAL A 42 8.07 6.94 -3.13
C VAL A 42 8.63 8.05 -2.26
N GLY A 43 9.79 7.84 -1.63
CA GLY A 43 10.45 8.79 -0.74
C GLY A 43 9.95 8.68 0.69
N ASP A 44 10.70 9.32 1.59
CA ASP A 44 10.48 9.28 3.02
C ASP A 44 9.22 10.10 3.39
N LEU A 45 8.34 9.51 4.22
CA LEU A 45 7.12 10.20 4.68
C LEU A 45 7.41 11.22 5.80
N SER A 46 8.61 11.21 6.39
CA SER A 46 9.04 12.16 7.42
C SER A 46 9.75 13.41 6.87
N ALA A 47 10.12 13.42 5.59
CA ALA A 47 10.80 14.56 4.94
C ALA A 47 9.80 15.69 4.61
N GLU A 48 10.21 16.94 4.86
CA GLU A 48 9.33 18.12 4.76
C GLU A 48 8.69 18.27 3.37
N GLU A 49 9.48 18.17 2.29
CA GLU A 49 8.99 17.93 0.94
C GLU A 49 10.11 17.38 0.02
N TYR A 50 9.75 16.96 -1.20
CA TYR A 50 10.67 16.54 -2.26
C TYR A 50 10.62 17.52 -3.43
N ASP A 51 11.37 17.25 -4.51
CA ASP A 51 11.27 17.96 -5.79
C ASP A 51 9.81 18.11 -6.25
N GLU A 52 9.41 19.30 -6.71
CA GLU A 52 8.02 19.62 -7.11
C GLU A 52 7.45 18.70 -8.20
N THR A 53 8.30 17.95 -8.91
CA THR A 53 7.89 16.94 -9.91
C THR A 53 7.49 15.58 -9.30
N TRP A 54 7.64 15.38 -7.99
CA TRP A 54 7.29 14.14 -7.29
C TRP A 54 5.83 14.10 -6.81
N LEU A 55 5.37 12.90 -6.43
CA LEU A 55 4.07 12.72 -5.80
C LEU A 55 4.06 13.42 -4.41
N PRO A 56 3.15 14.38 -4.15
CA PRO A 56 3.17 15.18 -2.91
C PRO A 56 3.02 14.35 -1.64
N VAL A 57 3.62 14.81 -0.53
CA VAL A 57 3.70 14.08 0.75
C VAL A 57 2.34 13.52 1.19
N THR A 58 1.30 14.34 1.15
CA THR A 58 -0.08 13.96 1.49
C THR A 58 -0.62 12.84 0.61
N GLN A 59 -0.45 12.92 -0.71
CA GLN A 59 -0.94 11.90 -1.65
C GLN A 59 -0.19 10.57 -1.50
N ARG A 60 1.11 10.62 -1.19
CA ARG A 60 1.89 9.41 -0.85
C ARG A 60 1.37 8.75 0.42
N LYS A 61 1.05 9.56 1.44
CA LYS A 61 0.47 9.05 2.68
C LYS A 61 -0.90 8.45 2.45
N GLU A 62 -1.82 9.16 1.78
CA GLU A 62 -3.17 8.66 1.46
C GLU A 62 -3.12 7.34 0.67
N LEU A 63 -2.22 7.22 -0.31
CA LEU A 63 -1.99 5.99 -1.09
C LEU A 63 -1.55 4.80 -0.22
N LEU A 64 -0.62 5.03 0.71
CA LEU A 64 -0.08 3.97 1.58
C LEU A 64 -1.04 3.64 2.73
N ASP A 65 -1.69 4.63 3.33
CA ASP A 65 -2.75 4.48 4.34
C ASP A 65 -3.87 3.56 3.78
N ASP A 66 -4.39 3.87 2.58
CA ASP A 66 -5.46 3.09 1.92
C ASP A 66 -5.01 1.66 1.54
N LEU A 67 -3.83 1.51 0.91
CA LEU A 67 -3.29 0.23 0.48
C LEU A 67 -3.06 -0.72 1.67
N LEU A 68 -2.45 -0.22 2.74
CA LEU A 68 -2.15 -1.01 3.93
C LEU A 68 -3.39 -1.24 4.80
N LEU A 69 -4.35 -0.31 4.85
CA LEU A 69 -5.63 -0.53 5.52
C LEU A 69 -6.43 -1.66 4.83
N LYS A 70 -6.43 -1.72 3.50
CA LYS A 70 -7.04 -2.82 2.73
C LYS A 70 -6.38 -4.17 3.04
N VAL A 71 -5.04 -4.20 3.14
CA VAL A 71 -4.30 -5.40 3.54
C VAL A 71 -4.59 -5.78 5.01
N LYS A 72 -4.59 -4.82 5.94
CA LYS A 72 -4.92 -5.04 7.36
C LYS A 72 -6.33 -5.57 7.56
N ASN A 73 -7.27 -5.14 6.71
CA ASN A 73 -8.66 -5.60 6.66
C ASN A 73 -8.88 -6.86 5.81
N LYS A 74 -7.82 -7.50 5.28
CA LYS A 74 -7.85 -8.74 4.47
C LYS A 74 -8.70 -8.60 3.19
N GLN A 75 -8.76 -7.40 2.63
CA GLN A 75 -9.50 -7.06 1.40
C GLN A 75 -8.69 -7.28 0.12
N LEU A 76 -7.36 -7.45 0.25
CA LEU A 76 -6.44 -7.78 -0.83
C LEU A 76 -5.70 -9.07 -0.47
N LYS A 77 -5.37 -9.89 -1.48
CA LYS A 77 -4.56 -11.10 -1.27
C LYS A 77 -3.10 -10.71 -1.11
N VAL A 78 -2.43 -11.39 -0.18
CA VAL A 78 -1.05 -11.10 0.22
C VAL A 78 -0.22 -12.36 0.14
N TYR A 79 1.03 -12.21 -0.29
CA TYR A 79 1.98 -13.28 -0.53
C TYR A 79 3.33 -12.93 0.07
N SER A 80 4.07 -13.93 0.54
CA SER A 80 5.40 -13.74 1.13
C SER A 80 6.35 -13.05 0.14
N PHE A 81 7.23 -12.17 0.63
CA PHE A 81 8.23 -11.48 -0.21
C PHE A 81 9.30 -12.43 -0.80
N MET A 82 9.41 -13.66 -0.27
CA MET A 82 10.47 -14.62 -0.57
C MET A 82 10.71 -14.83 -2.09
N PRO A 83 11.98 -15.03 -2.51
CA PRO A 83 12.32 -15.23 -3.91
C PRO A 83 11.83 -16.59 -4.41
N GLY A 84 11.17 -16.60 -5.58
CA GLY A 84 10.59 -17.79 -6.18
C GLY A 84 9.09 -17.63 -6.42
N GLU A 85 8.32 -18.60 -5.95
CA GLU A 85 6.87 -18.65 -6.10
C GLU A 85 6.14 -17.70 -5.13
N LEU A 86 4.95 -17.24 -5.53
CA LEU A 86 4.08 -16.42 -4.69
C LEU A 86 3.33 -17.31 -3.69
N THR A 87 3.96 -17.60 -2.55
CA THR A 87 3.32 -18.30 -1.42
C THR A 87 2.32 -17.37 -0.72
N PRO A 88 1.01 -17.70 -0.66
CA PRO A 88 0.02 -16.88 0.05
C PRO A 88 0.30 -16.80 1.55
N MET A 89 0.08 -15.64 2.16
CA MET A 89 0.17 -15.46 3.62
C MET A 89 -1.16 -15.76 4.30
N THR A 90 -1.10 -16.38 5.48
CA THR A 90 -2.24 -16.56 6.38
C THR A 90 -2.61 -15.25 7.07
N ASN A 91 -3.86 -15.15 7.56
CA ASN A 91 -4.30 -13.98 8.34
C ASN A 91 -3.36 -13.69 9.53
N SER A 92 -2.91 -14.74 10.23
CA SER A 92 -1.95 -14.64 11.35
C SER A 92 -0.59 -14.05 10.96
N GLU A 93 -0.06 -14.38 9.77
CA GLU A 93 1.18 -13.77 9.28
C GLU A 93 0.96 -12.30 8.88
N ILE A 94 -0.21 -11.97 8.30
CA ILE A 94 -0.58 -10.57 8.00
C ILE A 94 -0.76 -9.78 9.30
N ASP A 95 -1.36 -10.36 10.33
CA ASP A 95 -1.55 -9.72 11.64
C ASP A 95 -0.21 -9.47 12.35
N TYR A 96 0.68 -10.46 12.39
CA TYR A 96 2.03 -10.34 12.97
C TYR A 96 2.85 -9.20 12.32
N VAL A 97 2.75 -9.03 11.00
CA VAL A 97 3.44 -7.92 10.29
C VAL A 97 2.89 -6.53 10.66
N PHE A 98 1.65 -6.40 11.14
CA PHE A 98 1.11 -5.12 11.63
C PHE A 98 1.33 -4.88 13.12
N TYR A 99 1.34 -5.94 13.93
CA TYR A 99 1.56 -5.89 15.37
C TYR A 99 2.01 -7.25 15.89
N HIS A 100 3.10 -7.26 16.66
CA HIS A 100 3.54 -8.45 17.40
C HIS A 100 4.22 -8.09 18.71
N VAL A 101 4.43 -9.10 19.56
CA VAL A 101 5.16 -8.97 20.82
C VAL A 101 6.24 -10.04 20.86
N ASP A 102 7.47 -9.63 20.61
CA ASP A 102 8.64 -10.50 20.66
C ASP A 102 9.27 -10.45 22.07
N THR A 103 10.33 -11.22 22.31
CA THR A 103 10.99 -11.31 23.62
C THR A 103 12.50 -11.21 23.48
N GLU A 104 13.06 -10.09 23.94
CA GLU A 104 14.50 -9.93 24.11
C GLU A 104 14.96 -10.42 25.48
N TYR A 105 16.27 -10.71 25.58
CA TYR A 105 16.91 -11.19 26.80
C TYR A 105 18.00 -10.22 27.21
N VAL A 106 17.77 -9.47 28.29
CA VAL A 106 18.71 -8.47 28.82
C VAL A 106 19.33 -8.95 30.13
N GLU A 107 20.61 -8.62 30.33
CA GLU A 107 21.35 -8.87 31.56
C GLU A 107 21.06 -7.76 32.59
N ASP A 108 20.79 -8.12 33.85
CA ASP A 108 20.53 -7.17 34.92
C ASP A 108 21.80 -6.74 35.69
N GLU A 109 21.63 -5.83 36.66
CA GLU A 109 22.72 -5.29 37.49
C GLU A 109 23.48 -6.34 38.33
N PHE A 110 23.00 -7.59 38.38
CA PHE A 110 23.62 -8.73 39.07
C PHE A 110 24.13 -9.82 38.11
N GLY A 111 24.07 -9.59 36.79
CA GLY A 111 24.46 -10.57 35.77
C GLY A 111 23.40 -11.64 35.48
N ALA A 112 22.15 -11.44 35.90
CA ALA A 112 21.06 -12.37 35.63
C ALA A 112 20.29 -11.97 34.37
N ILE A 113 20.25 -12.89 33.39
CA ILE A 113 19.50 -12.70 32.15
C ILE A 113 17.99 -12.80 32.42
N LYS A 114 17.24 -11.77 32.00
CA LYS A 114 15.78 -11.67 32.15
C LYS A 114 15.11 -11.44 30.79
N PRO A 115 14.00 -12.14 30.50
CA PRO A 115 13.19 -11.85 29.32
C PRO A 115 12.42 -10.53 29.51
N ILE A 116 12.41 -9.68 28.49
CA ILE A 116 11.54 -8.50 28.38
C ILE A 116 10.65 -8.62 27.14
N PRO A 117 9.33 -8.33 27.23
CA PRO A 117 8.48 -8.22 26.07
C PRO A 117 8.80 -6.92 25.31
N ILE A 118 8.86 -6.99 23.99
CA ILE A 118 8.95 -5.81 23.11
C ILE A 118 7.75 -5.81 22.18
N GLU A 119 6.91 -4.79 22.27
CA GLU A 119 5.75 -4.60 21.40
C GLU A 119 6.18 -3.89 20.11
N GLU A 120 6.32 -4.64 19.01
CA GLU A 120 6.53 -4.06 17.69
C GLU A 120 5.18 -3.71 17.06
N THR A 121 4.95 -2.41 16.83
CA THR A 121 3.86 -1.90 16.00
C THR A 121 4.43 -1.40 14.68
N TYR A 122 3.80 -1.82 13.58
CA TYR A 122 4.24 -1.46 12.24
C TYR A 122 4.24 0.05 11.97
N ASP A 123 5.41 0.60 11.61
CA ASP A 123 5.55 1.99 11.17
C ASP A 123 5.57 2.11 9.63
N GLN A 124 4.53 2.76 9.11
CA GLN A 124 4.40 3.09 7.71
C GLN A 124 5.42 4.13 7.23
N SER A 125 5.97 4.97 8.13
CA SER A 125 6.94 6.01 7.76
C SER A 125 8.25 5.41 7.22
N GLY A 126 8.57 4.18 7.62
CA GLY A 126 9.69 3.40 7.09
C GLY A 126 9.59 3.07 5.59
N ILE A 127 8.40 3.04 4.97
CA ILE A 127 8.26 2.77 3.52
C ILE A 127 8.87 3.91 2.72
N VAL A 128 9.81 3.55 1.85
CA VAL A 128 10.52 4.47 0.95
C VAL A 128 10.50 4.04 -0.51
N PHE A 129 10.23 2.76 -0.81
CA PHE A 129 10.07 2.27 -2.18
C PHE A 129 8.81 1.42 -2.33
N LEU A 130 8.24 1.44 -3.54
CA LEU A 130 7.32 0.42 -4.02
C LEU A 130 8.02 -0.40 -5.10
N LYS A 131 8.05 -1.72 -4.96
CA LYS A 131 8.49 -2.66 -5.99
C LYS A 131 7.27 -3.24 -6.70
N PHE A 132 7.33 -3.40 -8.01
CA PHE A 132 6.22 -3.88 -8.84
C PHE A 132 6.60 -5.13 -9.63
N LYS A 133 5.64 -6.03 -9.83
CA LYS A 133 5.67 -7.08 -10.85
C LYS A 133 4.62 -6.73 -11.91
N GLU A 134 5.06 -6.54 -13.15
CA GLU A 134 4.27 -5.93 -14.22
C GLU A 134 4.24 -6.82 -15.47
N SER A 135 3.08 -6.92 -16.12
CA SER A 135 2.96 -7.48 -17.47
C SER A 135 3.28 -6.40 -18.51
N LEU A 136 4.27 -6.63 -19.36
CA LEU A 136 4.65 -5.73 -20.44
C LEU A 136 3.96 -6.13 -21.75
N PHE A 137 3.34 -5.15 -22.40
CA PHE A 137 2.72 -5.28 -23.72
C PHE A 137 3.37 -4.31 -24.71
N TYR A 138 3.46 -4.71 -25.98
CA TYR A 138 4.02 -3.89 -27.05
C TYR A 138 3.17 -3.93 -28.32
N ASP A 139 2.72 -2.76 -28.74
CA ASP A 139 1.99 -2.55 -29.99
C ASP A 139 2.98 -2.34 -31.14
N LYS A 140 3.19 -3.39 -31.95
CA LYS A 140 4.08 -3.35 -33.13
C LYS A 140 3.61 -2.37 -34.21
N GLY A 141 2.33 -1.98 -34.22
CA GLY A 141 1.77 -1.04 -35.19
C GLY A 141 1.99 0.43 -34.82
N THR A 142 2.04 0.75 -33.52
CA THR A 142 2.24 2.12 -33.03
C THR A 142 3.58 2.36 -32.34
N GLY A 143 4.36 1.31 -32.04
CA GLY A 143 5.60 1.38 -31.26
C GLY A 143 5.37 1.62 -29.76
N ARG A 144 4.12 1.55 -29.29
CA ARG A 144 3.74 1.88 -27.92
C ARG A 144 3.94 0.69 -26.98
N PHE A 145 4.63 0.94 -25.87
CA PHE A 145 4.62 0.06 -24.70
C PHE A 145 3.44 0.37 -23.78
N GLN A 146 2.87 -0.67 -23.17
CA GLN A 146 1.93 -0.56 -22.07
C GLN A 146 2.34 -1.54 -20.96
N LYS A 147 2.02 -1.19 -19.70
CA LYS A 147 2.26 -2.05 -18.55
C LYS A 147 0.97 -2.24 -17.75
N LYS A 148 0.67 -3.47 -17.35
CA LYS A 148 -0.24 -3.72 -16.22
C LYS A 148 0.59 -4.02 -14.98
N VAL A 149 0.41 -3.27 -13.91
CA VAL A 149 0.93 -3.67 -12.58
C VAL A 149 0.03 -4.80 -12.06
N ASN A 150 0.61 -5.97 -11.82
CA ASN A 150 -0.13 -7.14 -11.31
C ASN A 150 0.06 -7.30 -9.80
N TYR A 151 1.25 -6.94 -9.30
CA TYR A 151 1.56 -6.95 -7.87
C TYR A 151 2.38 -5.72 -7.48
N VAL A 152 2.15 -5.25 -6.25
CA VAL A 152 2.97 -4.24 -5.57
C VAL A 152 3.53 -4.81 -4.27
N CYS A 153 4.76 -4.44 -3.92
CA CYS A 153 5.40 -4.77 -2.67
C CYS A 153 5.91 -3.47 -2.02
N PRO A 154 5.37 -3.06 -0.87
CA PRO A 154 5.96 -2.01 -0.06
C PRO A 154 7.33 -2.43 0.46
N MET A 155 8.30 -1.53 0.35
CA MET A 155 9.65 -1.74 0.85
C MET A 155 10.07 -0.63 1.82
N GLU A 156 10.48 -1.04 3.01
CA GLU A 156 10.98 -0.17 4.07
C GLU A 156 12.50 -0.01 4.03
N LYS A 157 13.01 1.05 4.68
CA LYS A 157 14.45 1.27 4.89
C LYS A 157 14.94 0.45 6.07
N VAL A 158 15.98 -0.36 5.88
CA VAL A 158 16.63 -1.13 6.96
C VAL A 158 17.93 -0.45 7.35
N TYR A 159 18.16 -0.30 8.64
CA TYR A 159 19.37 0.27 9.21
C TYR A 159 20.30 -0.82 9.78
N ASN A 160 21.55 -0.44 10.02
CA ASN A 160 22.51 -1.17 10.85
C ASN A 160 22.43 -0.67 12.30
N GLU A 161 23.12 -1.34 13.23
CA GLU A 161 23.24 -0.94 14.65
C GLU A 161 23.84 0.47 14.84
N ASP A 162 24.67 0.93 13.90
CA ASP A 162 25.26 2.28 13.89
C ASP A 162 24.34 3.36 13.28
N GLY A 163 23.10 3.01 12.92
CA GLY A 163 22.14 3.90 12.27
C GLY A 163 22.37 4.14 10.77
N THR A 164 23.41 3.56 10.16
CA THR A 164 23.63 3.67 8.71
C THR A 164 22.61 2.83 7.94
N THR A 165 22.26 3.23 6.70
CA THR A 165 21.31 2.47 5.87
C THR A 165 21.95 1.19 5.34
N ARG A 166 21.45 0.04 5.80
CA ARG A 166 21.85 -1.31 5.35
C ARG A 166 21.26 -1.67 3.99
N GLY A 167 20.05 -1.20 3.69
CA GLY A 167 19.34 -1.50 2.46
C GLY A 167 17.82 -1.33 2.58
N TYR A 168 17.07 -2.16 1.86
CA TYR A 168 15.60 -2.10 1.82
C TYR A 168 14.99 -3.51 1.93
N ARG A 169 14.06 -3.72 2.86
CA ARG A 169 13.32 -4.99 3.03
C ARG A 169 11.94 -4.84 2.38
N GLY A 170 11.57 -5.77 1.51
CA GLY A 170 10.19 -5.88 1.04
C GLY A 170 9.36 -6.62 2.08
N LEU A 171 8.18 -6.10 2.41
CA LEU A 171 7.32 -6.69 3.44
C LEU A 171 6.62 -7.95 2.90
N PHE A 172 5.83 -7.75 1.85
CA PHE A 172 5.01 -8.77 1.20
C PHE A 172 4.59 -8.29 -0.20
N TRP A 173 4.14 -9.21 -1.06
CA TRP A 173 3.50 -8.87 -2.34
C TRP A 173 1.97 -8.82 -2.18
N ILE A 174 1.36 -7.79 -2.74
CA ILE A 174 -0.10 -7.57 -2.78
C ILE A 174 -0.54 -7.79 -4.23
N GLU A 175 -1.54 -8.64 -4.49
CA GLU A 175 -2.14 -8.79 -5.83
C GLU A 175 -3.09 -7.61 -6.13
N LEU A 176 -3.06 -7.11 -7.38
CA LEU A 176 -3.90 -6.03 -7.87
C LEU A 176 -4.78 -6.50 -9.04
N GLU A 177 -6.07 -6.14 -8.99
CA GLU A 177 -7.10 -6.52 -9.97
C GLU A 177 -7.11 -5.65 -11.24
#